data_AF-A0A8C8FPN4-F1
#
_entry.id   AF-A0A8C8FPN4-F1
#
_cell.length_a   1.000
_cell.length_b   1.000
_cell.length_c   1.000
_cell.angle_alpha   90.00
_cell.angle_beta   90.00
_cell.angle_gamma   90.00
#
_symmetry.space_group_name_H-M   'P 1'
#
loop_
_entity.id
_entity.type
_entity.pdbx_description
1 polymer ?
#
loop_
_entity_poly.entity_id
_entity_poly.type
_entity_poly.pdbx_seq_one_letter_code
_entity_poly.pdbx_strand_id
1 'polypeptide(L)'
;MAQTNSVGQGSNGVADESPNMIVYRKMEDVIARMQDEKNGIPIRTVKSFLSKIPSVFSVEALHIGTLMAAHGYFFPISDHVLTLKDDGTFYRFQTPYFWPSNCWEPENTDYAVYLCKRTMQNKARLELADYEAESLARLQRAFARKWEFIFMQAEAQAKVDKKRDKIERKILDSQERAFWDVHRPVPGCVNTTEVDIKKSSRMKNPHKTRKSVYGPQNDVRTHSPTHTPAPEAKPATEEELQDQITYWGGQLDRHRLKMSKVAESLLAYTEQYVEYDPFITPTDPSNPWISDDTTVWELEASKEPGQQRVKRWAFGINEVLKDQVGREQFLKFLESEFSSENLRFWLAVQEVKKRPIREVPTRVQEIWQEFLASGAPSAINVDSKSYDKTTQNVKDPGRYAFEDAQDHIFKLMKSDSYSRFIRSSAYQELLQAKKKVRSSKP
;
A
#
# COMPACT_ATOMS: atom_id res chain seq x y z
N MET A 1 15.43 -48.24 -0.49
CA MET A 1 14.00 -48.12 -0.83
C MET A 1 13.22 -47.85 0.44
N ALA A 2 12.72 -46.62 0.58
CA ALA A 2 11.53 -46.23 1.35
C ALA A 2 11.58 -44.69 1.43
N GLN A 3 10.83 -44.04 0.55
CA GLN A 3 10.67 -42.59 0.51
C GLN A 3 9.83 -42.14 1.71
N THR A 4 10.34 -41.20 2.49
CA THR A 4 9.59 -40.41 3.46
C THR A 4 8.87 -39.28 2.73
N ASN A 5 7.58 -39.44 2.48
CA ASN A 5 6.69 -38.34 2.11
C ASN A 5 6.16 -37.69 3.39
N SER A 6 6.70 -36.52 3.75
CA SER A 6 6.07 -35.60 4.70
C SER A 6 5.80 -34.27 4.00
N VAL A 7 4.76 -34.24 3.16
CA VAL A 7 4.14 -33.00 2.71
C VAL A 7 3.03 -32.70 3.73
N GLY A 8 3.37 -31.91 4.75
CA GLY A 8 2.39 -31.32 5.64
C GLY A 8 1.62 -30.24 4.90
N GLN A 9 0.38 -30.54 4.51
CA GLN A 9 -0.62 -29.54 4.12
C GLN A 9 -0.89 -28.62 5.31
N GLY A 10 -0.33 -27.42 5.29
CA GLY A 10 -0.60 -26.35 6.24
C GLY A 10 -1.51 -25.28 5.63
N SER A 11 -2.75 -25.64 5.29
CA SER A 11 -3.80 -24.67 4.95
C SER A 11 -4.84 -24.62 6.07
N ASN A 12 -4.43 -24.15 7.25
CA ASN A 12 -5.34 -23.84 8.36
C ASN A 12 -5.38 -22.31 8.55
N GLY A 13 -6.56 -21.80 8.89
CA GLY A 13 -6.99 -20.41 8.71
C GLY A 13 -6.05 -19.33 9.27
N VAL A 14 -5.63 -18.43 8.39
CA VAL A 14 -4.74 -17.27 8.62
C VAL A 14 -5.49 -16.06 9.21
N ALA A 15 -6.60 -16.27 9.90
CA ALA A 15 -7.53 -15.18 10.24
C ALA A 15 -7.14 -14.37 11.51
N ASP A 16 -6.23 -14.88 12.33
CA ASP A 16 -5.91 -14.32 13.67
C ASP A 16 -4.46 -13.88 13.86
N GLU A 17 -3.63 -13.95 12.82
CA GLU A 17 -2.21 -13.61 12.95
C GLU A 17 -1.94 -12.16 12.59
N SER A 18 -1.08 -11.50 13.39
CA SER A 18 -0.62 -10.14 13.10
C SER A 18 -0.09 -10.06 11.67
N PRO A 19 -0.41 -9.00 10.90
CA PRO A 19 0.11 -8.81 9.55
C PRO A 19 1.64 -8.82 9.46
N ASN A 20 2.34 -8.68 10.59
CA ASN A 20 3.79 -8.70 10.66
C ASN A 20 4.36 -10.14 10.69
N MET A 21 3.56 -11.13 11.10
CA MET A 21 4.00 -12.53 11.23
C MET A 21 4.42 -13.15 9.89
N ILE A 22 3.73 -12.82 8.80
CA ILE A 22 4.11 -13.32 7.48
C ILE A 22 5.50 -12.85 7.05
N VAL A 23 5.92 -11.66 7.50
CA VAL A 23 7.25 -11.12 7.19
C VAL A 23 8.30 -11.89 7.99
N TYR A 24 8.05 -12.12 9.29
CA TYR A 24 8.95 -12.92 10.14
C TYR A 24 9.16 -14.32 9.59
N ARG A 25 8.09 -15.03 9.20
CA ARG A 25 8.20 -16.36 8.59
C ARG A 25 9.07 -16.37 7.34
N LYS A 26 8.89 -15.39 6.46
CA LYS A 26 9.71 -15.29 5.23
C LYS A 26 11.18 -15.03 5.54
N MET A 27 11.49 -14.23 6.57
CA MET A 27 12.86 -14.03 7.02
C MET A 27 13.43 -15.32 7.63
N GLU A 28 12.65 -16.04 8.44
CA GLU A 28 13.04 -17.31 9.07
C GLU A 28 13.30 -18.41 8.05
N ASP A 29 12.48 -18.51 7.01
CA ASP A 29 12.71 -19.43 5.88
C ASP A 29 14.05 -19.14 5.18
N VAL A 30 14.42 -17.86 5.04
CA VAL A 30 15.74 -17.48 4.52
C VAL A 30 16.84 -17.90 5.48
N ILE A 31 16.67 -17.68 6.79
CA ILE A 31 17.64 -18.11 7.83
C ILE A 31 17.82 -19.62 7.82
N ALA A 32 16.75 -20.40 7.70
CA ALA A 32 16.81 -21.86 7.61
C ALA A 32 17.64 -22.30 6.40
N ARG A 33 17.46 -21.67 5.23
CA ARG A 33 18.29 -21.94 4.04
C ARG A 33 19.75 -21.49 4.24
N MET A 34 19.98 -20.37 4.92
CA MET A 34 21.34 -19.91 5.24
C MET A 34 22.08 -20.85 6.19
N GLN A 35 21.37 -21.63 7.01
CA GLN A 35 21.92 -22.61 7.95
C GLN A 35 21.96 -24.04 7.40
N ASP A 36 21.57 -24.26 6.14
CA ASP A 36 21.63 -25.59 5.51
C ASP A 36 23.06 -26.14 5.52
N GLU A 37 23.23 -27.41 5.90
CA GLU A 37 24.55 -28.02 6.10
C GLU A 37 25.40 -28.09 4.81
N LYS A 38 24.74 -28.11 3.64
CA LYS A 38 25.41 -28.31 2.34
C LYS A 38 25.47 -27.03 1.51
N ASN A 39 24.38 -26.28 1.49
CA ASN A 39 24.20 -25.12 0.62
C ASN A 39 24.19 -23.79 1.40
N GLY A 40 24.22 -23.84 2.72
CA GLY A 40 24.20 -22.68 3.59
C GLY A 40 25.52 -21.93 3.65
N ILE A 41 25.53 -20.88 4.48
CA ILE A 41 26.71 -20.05 4.72
C ILE A 41 27.70 -20.88 5.56
N PRO A 42 28.96 -21.04 5.14
CA PRO A 42 29.92 -21.86 5.86
C PRO A 42 30.21 -21.27 7.25
N ILE A 43 29.64 -21.88 8.29
CA ILE A 43 29.93 -21.55 9.69
C ILE A 43 31.24 -22.23 10.05
N ARG A 44 32.29 -21.45 10.27
CA ARG A 44 33.58 -22.00 10.65
C ARG A 44 33.87 -21.63 12.12
N THR A 45 34.38 -22.58 12.92
CA THR A 45 34.82 -22.39 14.33
C THR A 45 36.33 -22.17 14.40
N VAL A 46 36.76 -21.04 14.95
CA VAL A 46 38.18 -20.67 14.94
C VAL A 46 38.71 -20.57 16.32
N LYS A 47 39.87 -21.19 16.48
CA LYS A 47 40.81 -20.83 17.54
C LYS A 47 41.52 -19.47 17.31
N SER A 48 41.30 -18.77 16.18
CA SER A 48 41.50 -17.32 15.97
C SER A 48 40.86 -16.83 14.64
N PHE A 49 39.66 -16.23 14.70
CA PHE A 49 38.86 -15.46 13.69
C PHE A 49 38.54 -16.03 12.28
N LEU A 50 37.24 -16.10 11.89
CA LEU A 50 36.76 -16.94 10.76
C LEU A 50 35.83 -16.25 9.80
N SER A 51 36.23 -16.47 8.55
CA SER A 51 35.55 -16.29 7.27
C SER A 51 35.21 -14.85 6.92
N LYS A 52 36.03 -14.33 6.00
CA LYS A 52 35.64 -13.30 5.03
C LYS A 52 34.35 -13.74 4.36
N ILE A 53 33.31 -12.93 4.49
CA ILE A 53 32.23 -12.93 3.52
C ILE A 53 32.86 -12.41 2.22
N PRO A 54 32.75 -13.11 1.07
CA PRO A 54 33.28 -12.59 -0.19
C PRO A 54 32.56 -11.28 -0.54
N SER A 55 33.34 -10.21 -0.70
CA SER A 55 32.93 -8.84 -1.04
C SER A 55 32.34 -8.79 -2.45
N VAL A 56 31.05 -9.11 -2.62
CA VAL A 56 30.36 -8.97 -3.91
C VAL A 56 28.83 -8.82 -3.80
N PHE A 57 28.27 -8.35 -2.67
CA PHE A 57 26.80 -8.22 -2.59
C PHE A 57 26.30 -6.99 -3.33
N SER A 58 25.18 -7.13 -4.05
CA SER A 58 24.44 -5.98 -4.57
C SER A 58 23.91 -5.11 -3.41
N VAL A 59 23.67 -3.82 -3.68
CA VAL A 59 23.11 -2.88 -2.70
C VAL A 59 21.78 -3.39 -2.11
N GLU A 60 20.95 -4.05 -2.93
CA GLU A 60 19.68 -4.66 -2.48
C GLU A 60 19.91 -5.83 -1.50
N ALA A 61 20.86 -6.72 -1.80
CA ALA A 61 21.17 -7.85 -0.93
C ALA A 61 21.73 -7.39 0.42
N LEU A 62 22.60 -6.37 0.43
CA LEU A 62 23.11 -5.75 1.65
C LEU A 62 21.99 -5.11 2.48
N HIS A 63 21.04 -4.44 1.82
CA HIS A 63 19.89 -3.84 2.48
C HIS A 63 18.97 -4.89 3.13
N ILE A 64 18.61 -5.95 2.39
CA ILE A 64 17.80 -7.06 2.93
C ILE A 64 18.51 -7.72 4.11
N GLY A 65 19.81 -7.99 3.99
CA GLY A 65 20.60 -8.54 5.09
C GLY A 65 20.64 -7.62 6.31
N THR A 66 20.77 -6.30 6.10
CA THR A 66 20.70 -5.31 7.18
C THR A 66 19.34 -5.32 7.88
N LEU A 67 18.23 -5.44 7.13
CA LEU A 67 16.90 -5.56 7.73
C LEU A 67 16.78 -6.85 8.55
N MET A 68 17.28 -7.98 8.06
CA MET A 68 17.26 -9.25 8.81
C MET A 68 18.10 -9.17 10.10
N ALA A 69 19.23 -8.46 10.06
CA ALA A 69 20.05 -8.19 11.24
C ALA A 69 19.31 -7.31 12.25
N ALA A 70 18.68 -6.23 11.78
CA ALA A 70 17.90 -5.30 12.60
C ALA A 70 16.72 -5.98 13.31
N HIS A 71 16.12 -7.01 12.70
CA HIS A 71 15.07 -7.82 13.33
C HIS A 71 15.61 -8.93 14.25
N GLY A 72 16.93 -9.03 14.41
CA GLY A 72 17.56 -9.91 15.38
C GLY A 72 17.79 -11.34 14.93
N TYR A 73 17.71 -11.67 13.64
CA TYR A 73 17.94 -13.05 13.17
C TYR A 73 19.43 -13.44 13.13
N PHE A 74 20.30 -12.47 12.89
CA PHE A 74 21.73 -12.57 13.11
C PHE A 74 22.27 -11.21 13.52
N PHE A 75 23.43 -11.18 14.17
CA PHE A 75 23.94 -9.95 14.78
C PHE A 75 25.47 -9.88 14.73
N PRO A 76 26.04 -8.67 14.62
CA PRO A 76 27.49 -8.48 14.71
C PRO A 76 27.96 -8.79 16.12
N ILE A 77 29.05 -9.56 16.24
CA ILE A 77 29.52 -10.02 17.56
C ILE A 77 30.15 -8.91 18.41
N SER A 78 30.61 -7.83 17.78
CA SER A 78 31.42 -6.76 18.38
C SER A 78 30.74 -5.39 18.39
N ASP A 79 29.49 -5.28 17.94
CA ASP A 79 28.77 -4.02 17.79
C ASP A 79 27.34 -4.18 18.34
N HIS A 80 26.79 -3.11 18.93
CA HIS A 80 25.40 -3.04 19.38
C HIS A 80 24.46 -2.60 18.25
N VAL A 81 24.99 -1.96 17.20
CA VAL A 81 24.20 -1.56 16.03
C VAL A 81 23.99 -2.77 15.12
N LEU A 82 22.73 -3.19 15.00
CA LEU A 82 22.32 -4.37 14.23
C LEU A 82 22.25 -4.09 12.72
N THR A 83 23.40 -3.94 12.09
CA THR A 83 23.53 -3.71 10.64
C THR A 83 24.47 -4.72 9.99
N LEU A 84 24.23 -5.07 8.73
CA LEU A 84 25.15 -5.89 7.94
C LEU A 84 26.16 -4.97 7.24
N LYS A 85 27.45 -5.35 7.30
CA LYS A 85 28.59 -4.64 6.71
C LYS A 85 29.33 -5.60 5.76
N ASP A 86 29.69 -5.12 4.58
CA ASP A 86 30.46 -5.86 3.58
C ASP A 86 31.98 -5.61 3.74
N ASP A 87 32.49 -5.77 4.97
CA ASP A 87 33.87 -5.41 5.35
C ASP A 87 34.61 -6.53 6.12
N GLY A 88 34.03 -7.74 6.15
CA GLY A 88 34.58 -8.88 6.91
C GLY A 88 34.23 -8.88 8.39
N THR A 89 33.32 -8.01 8.85
CA THR A 89 32.72 -8.08 10.19
C THR A 89 32.13 -9.47 10.47
N PHE A 90 32.31 -9.97 11.69
CA PHE A 90 31.81 -11.28 12.09
C PHE A 90 30.39 -11.20 12.64
N TYR A 91 29.54 -12.11 12.18
CA TYR A 91 28.15 -12.24 12.58
C TYR A 91 27.88 -13.59 13.23
N ARG A 92 26.78 -13.66 13.98
CA ARG A 92 26.28 -14.90 14.59
C ARG A 92 24.78 -14.99 14.39
N PHE A 93 24.28 -16.20 14.09
CA PHE A 93 22.85 -16.47 14.09
C PHE A 93 22.26 -16.41 15.51
N GLN A 94 21.07 -15.83 15.60
CA GLN A 94 20.29 -15.82 16.82
C GLN A 94 19.59 -17.17 17.04
N THR A 95 19.40 -17.53 18.30
CA THR A 95 18.61 -18.72 18.66
C THR A 95 17.12 -18.49 18.37
N PRO A 96 16.38 -19.50 17.86
CA PRO A 96 14.94 -19.37 17.60
C PRO A 96 14.10 -18.92 18.80
N TYR A 97 14.59 -19.16 20.02
CA TYR A 97 13.93 -18.67 21.24
C TYR A 97 13.79 -17.14 21.26
N PHE A 98 14.80 -16.41 20.78
CA PHE A 98 14.82 -14.95 20.74
C PHE A 98 14.30 -14.35 19.41
N TRP A 99 13.69 -15.16 18.55
CA TRP A 99 13.13 -14.64 17.31
C TRP A 99 11.91 -13.76 17.56
N PRO A 100 11.70 -12.68 16.77
CA PRO A 100 10.59 -11.75 16.94
C PRO A 100 9.22 -12.38 16.67
N SER A 101 9.15 -13.50 15.94
CA SER A 101 7.92 -14.28 15.73
C SER A 101 7.34 -14.87 17.02
N ASN A 102 8.15 -15.03 18.06
CA ASN A 102 7.67 -15.41 19.40
C ASN A 102 6.91 -14.26 20.11
N CYS A 103 6.69 -13.13 19.44
CA CYS A 103 5.89 -12.00 19.91
C CYS A 103 6.35 -11.46 21.28
N TRP A 104 7.65 -11.30 21.44
CA TRP A 104 8.27 -10.76 22.63
C TRP A 104 7.82 -9.33 22.92
N GLU A 105 7.27 -9.09 24.11
CA GLU A 105 7.01 -7.77 24.69
C GLU A 105 7.77 -7.62 26.03
N PRO A 106 9.11 -7.56 26.02
CA PRO A 106 9.90 -7.60 27.25
C PRO A 106 9.72 -6.34 28.09
N GLU A 107 9.53 -6.54 29.39
CA GLU A 107 9.26 -5.44 30.32
C GLU A 107 10.53 -4.69 30.71
N ASN A 108 10.36 -3.49 31.26
CA ASN A 108 11.48 -2.73 31.82
C ASN A 108 12.11 -3.42 33.04
N THR A 109 11.37 -4.25 33.77
CA THR A 109 11.91 -5.05 34.88
C THR A 109 12.93 -6.07 34.36
N ASP A 110 12.62 -6.76 33.27
CA ASP A 110 13.53 -7.75 32.65
C ASP A 110 14.82 -7.08 32.16
N TYR A 111 14.70 -5.90 31.55
CA TYR A 111 15.86 -5.14 31.08
C TYR A 111 16.73 -4.67 32.26
N ALA A 112 16.12 -4.26 33.37
CA ALA A 112 16.85 -3.89 34.58
C ALA A 112 17.64 -5.09 35.17
N VAL A 113 17.04 -6.29 35.19
CA VAL A 113 17.72 -7.53 35.60
C VAL A 113 18.91 -7.82 34.67
N TYR A 114 18.73 -7.71 33.35
CA TYR A 114 19.78 -7.91 32.36
C TYR A 114 20.98 -6.95 32.56
N LEU A 115 20.70 -5.64 32.64
CA LEU A 115 21.74 -4.62 32.83
C LEU A 115 22.45 -4.79 34.18
N CYS A 116 21.70 -5.06 35.25
CA CYS A 116 22.26 -5.35 36.57
C CYS A 116 23.19 -6.57 36.51
N LYS A 117 22.73 -7.68 35.92
CA LYS A 117 23.52 -8.91 35.75
C LYS A 117 24.83 -8.64 35.01
N ARG A 118 24.83 -7.79 33.97
CA ARG A 118 26.04 -7.40 33.23
C ARG A 118 27.05 -6.65 34.07
N THR A 119 26.61 -5.68 34.86
CA THR A 119 27.50 -4.92 35.76
C THR A 119 28.21 -5.82 36.80
N MET A 120 27.58 -6.92 37.21
CA MET A 120 28.13 -7.85 38.21
C MET A 120 29.22 -8.78 37.66
N GLN A 121 29.39 -8.88 36.34
CA GLN A 121 30.32 -9.84 35.75
C GLN A 121 31.78 -9.37 35.71
N ASN A 122 32.06 -8.08 35.95
CA ASN A 122 33.41 -7.49 35.97
C ASN A 122 34.30 -7.92 34.78
N LYS A 123 33.75 -7.88 33.57
CA LYS A 123 34.47 -8.18 32.32
C LYS A 123 34.31 -7.03 31.34
N ALA A 124 35.40 -6.52 30.79
CA ALA A 124 35.38 -5.42 29.80
C ALA A 124 34.43 -5.70 28.62
N ARG A 125 34.34 -6.94 28.12
CA ARG A 125 33.41 -7.32 27.03
C ARG A 125 31.91 -7.23 27.38
N LEU A 126 31.57 -7.06 28.65
CA LEU A 126 30.20 -6.96 29.17
C LEU A 126 29.94 -5.60 29.83
N GLU A 127 30.92 -4.71 29.82
CA GLU A 127 30.79 -3.35 30.29
C GLU A 127 29.63 -2.66 29.57
N LEU A 128 28.88 -1.84 30.30
CA LEU A 128 27.72 -1.16 29.73
C LEU A 128 28.21 -0.05 28.80
N ALA A 129 27.61 0.06 27.62
CA ALA A 129 27.76 1.27 26.82
C ALA A 129 27.09 2.46 27.53
N ASP A 130 27.44 3.69 27.15
CA ASP A 130 26.92 4.90 27.80
C ASP A 130 25.39 4.94 27.84
N TYR A 131 24.72 4.63 26.73
CA TYR A 131 23.25 4.60 26.64
C TYR A 131 22.62 3.51 27.52
N GLU A 132 23.33 2.39 27.73
CA GLU A 132 22.89 1.32 28.63
C GLU A 132 23.06 1.72 30.09
N ALA A 133 24.16 2.40 30.43
CA ALA A 133 24.41 2.95 31.76
C ALA A 133 23.37 4.02 32.14
N GLU A 134 23.02 4.91 31.20
CA GLU A 134 21.94 5.87 31.38
C GLU A 134 20.57 5.17 31.55
N SER A 135 20.32 4.11 30.78
CA SER A 135 19.11 3.30 30.90
C SER A 135 19.03 2.64 32.28
N LEU A 136 20.13 2.06 32.75
CA LEU A 136 20.23 1.48 34.09
C LEU A 136 19.94 2.54 35.16
N ALA A 137 20.53 3.73 35.06
CA ALA A 137 20.29 4.82 36.01
C ALA A 137 18.83 5.29 36.03
N ARG A 138 18.15 5.30 34.87
CA ARG A 138 16.69 5.57 34.79
C ARG A 138 15.88 4.47 35.47
N LEU A 139 16.22 3.21 35.22
CA LEU A 139 15.52 2.05 35.78
C LEU A 139 15.72 1.93 37.29
N GLN A 140 16.92 2.20 37.80
CA GLN A 140 17.19 2.26 39.24
C GLN A 140 16.32 3.30 39.94
N ARG A 141 16.13 4.48 39.33
CA ARG A 141 15.20 5.50 39.85
C ARG A 141 13.75 5.03 39.78
N ALA A 142 13.33 4.45 38.66
CA ALA A 142 11.95 3.97 38.47
C ALA A 142 11.58 2.82 39.41
N PHE A 143 12.53 1.93 39.70
CA PHE A 143 12.32 0.72 40.49
C PHE A 143 13.01 0.74 41.85
N ALA A 144 13.32 1.92 42.41
CA ALA A 144 14.10 2.06 43.64
C ALA A 144 13.60 1.18 44.79
N ARG A 145 12.27 1.09 44.99
CA ARG A 145 11.65 0.27 46.04
C ARG A 145 11.69 -1.24 45.80
N LYS A 146 11.89 -1.67 44.55
CA LYS A 146 11.96 -3.08 44.16
C LYS A 146 13.38 -3.51 43.74
N TRP A 147 14.36 -2.62 43.89
CA TRP A 147 15.71 -2.83 43.37
C TRP A 147 16.40 -4.04 43.99
N GLU A 148 16.17 -4.31 45.27
CA GLU A 148 16.72 -5.50 45.94
C GLU A 148 16.26 -6.82 45.29
N PHE A 149 15.00 -6.89 44.84
CA PHE A 149 14.48 -8.07 44.13
C PHE A 149 15.10 -8.20 42.73
N ILE A 150 15.27 -7.09 42.02
CA ILE A 150 15.95 -7.05 40.71
C ILE A 150 17.40 -7.55 40.86
N PHE A 151 18.11 -7.07 41.89
CA PHE A 151 19.48 -7.48 42.18
C PHE A 151 19.55 -8.97 42.54
N MET A 152 18.65 -9.46 43.39
CA MET A 152 18.58 -10.88 43.77
C MET A 152 18.34 -11.78 42.55
N GLN A 153 17.44 -11.38 41.65
CA GLN A 153 17.16 -12.11 40.41
C GLN A 153 18.37 -12.10 39.47
N ALA A 154 19.04 -10.95 39.30
CA ALA A 154 20.25 -10.84 38.50
C ALA A 154 21.39 -11.69 39.06
N GLU A 155 21.57 -11.71 40.38
CA GLU A 155 22.58 -12.54 41.05
C GLU A 155 22.30 -14.04 40.85
N ALA A 156 21.05 -14.47 41.00
CA ALA A 156 20.63 -15.85 40.79
C ALA A 156 20.91 -16.30 39.35
N GLN A 157 20.58 -15.47 38.35
CA GLN A 157 20.90 -15.74 36.95
C GLN A 157 22.42 -15.80 36.71
N ALA A 158 23.20 -14.85 37.26
CA ALA A 158 24.66 -14.86 37.15
C ALA A 158 25.29 -16.13 37.77
N LYS A 159 24.71 -16.66 38.86
CA LYS A 159 25.13 -17.92 39.48
C LYS A 159 24.88 -19.12 38.57
N VAL A 160 23.75 -19.15 37.86
CA VAL A 160 23.44 -20.19 36.85
C VAL A 160 24.41 -20.07 35.68
N ASP A 161 24.62 -18.87 35.14
CA ASP A 161 25.54 -18.63 34.03
C ASP A 161 26.98 -19.03 34.38
N LYS A 162 27.38 -18.89 35.65
CA LYS A 162 28.70 -19.32 36.13
C LYS A 162 28.94 -20.83 36.06
N LYS A 163 27.89 -21.65 36.05
CA LYS A 163 27.98 -23.12 35.96
C LYS A 163 28.21 -23.63 34.54
N ARG A 164 27.91 -22.82 33.53
CA ARG A 164 28.12 -23.16 32.10
C ARG A 164 29.59 -23.07 31.72
N ASP A 165 30.00 -23.78 30.68
CA ASP A 165 31.37 -23.66 30.17
C ASP A 165 31.62 -22.25 29.58
N LYS A 166 32.90 -21.90 29.44
CA LYS A 166 33.31 -20.54 29.04
C LYS A 166 32.85 -20.18 27.63
N ILE A 167 32.83 -21.14 26.71
CA ILE A 167 32.49 -20.92 25.31
C ILE A 167 30.97 -20.75 25.21
N GLU A 168 30.21 -21.71 25.73
CA GLU A 168 28.74 -21.69 25.75
C GLU A 168 28.22 -20.38 26.38
N ARG A 169 28.77 -20.00 27.53
CA ARG A 169 28.39 -18.74 28.21
C ARG A 169 28.65 -17.51 27.34
N LYS A 170 29.77 -17.45 26.61
CA LYS A 170 30.08 -16.31 25.73
C LYS A 170 29.08 -16.21 24.57
N ILE A 171 28.61 -17.36 24.06
CA ILE A 171 27.59 -17.41 23.00
C ILE A 171 26.26 -16.90 23.54
N LEU A 172 25.80 -17.45 24.66
CA LEU A 172 24.54 -17.09 25.29
C LEU A 172 24.50 -15.62 25.72
N ASP A 173 25.57 -15.09 26.33
CA ASP A 173 25.71 -13.67 26.66
C ASP A 173 25.52 -12.79 25.40
N SER A 174 26.10 -13.19 24.26
CA SER A 174 26.01 -12.43 23.01
C SER A 174 24.63 -12.51 22.34
N GLN A 175 23.95 -13.65 22.47
CA GLN A 175 22.59 -13.86 21.98
C GLN A 175 21.56 -13.06 22.79
N GLU A 176 21.70 -13.04 24.12
CA GLU A 176 20.87 -12.22 25.01
C GLU A 176 21.13 -10.72 24.79
N ARG A 177 22.39 -10.31 24.55
CA ARG A 177 22.69 -8.93 24.12
C ARG A 177 21.96 -8.56 22.83
N ALA A 178 22.07 -9.39 21.80
CA ALA A 178 21.43 -9.12 20.52
C ALA A 178 19.90 -9.07 20.61
N PHE A 179 19.28 -9.84 21.51
CA PHE A 179 17.85 -9.71 21.82
C PHE A 179 17.54 -8.31 22.35
N TRP A 180 18.31 -7.82 23.32
CA TRP A 180 18.10 -6.47 23.84
C TRP A 180 18.45 -5.36 22.85
N ASP A 181 19.41 -5.58 21.95
CA ASP A 181 19.72 -4.62 20.87
C ASP A 181 18.53 -4.43 19.89
N VAL A 182 17.62 -5.41 19.77
CA VAL A 182 16.34 -5.27 19.04
C VAL A 182 15.31 -4.50 19.87
N HIS A 183 15.09 -4.91 21.12
CA HIS A 183 13.99 -4.41 21.94
C HIS A 183 14.29 -3.10 22.70
N ARG A 184 15.56 -2.73 22.83
CA ARG A 184 16.09 -1.52 23.46
C ARG A 184 17.26 -1.01 22.60
N PRO A 185 16.99 -0.61 21.36
CA PRO A 185 18.03 -0.32 20.38
C PRO A 185 18.89 0.88 20.78
N VAL A 186 20.10 0.93 20.23
CA VAL A 186 21.01 2.07 20.37
C VAL A 186 20.28 3.35 19.92
N PRO A 187 20.36 4.47 20.66
CA PRO A 187 19.72 5.73 20.27
C PRO A 187 20.09 6.14 18.84
N GLY A 188 19.07 6.49 18.05
CA GLY A 188 19.21 6.82 16.62
C GLY A 188 18.98 5.64 15.67
N CYS A 189 18.97 4.40 16.16
CA CYS A 189 18.56 3.25 15.37
C CYS A 189 17.02 3.16 15.30
N VAL A 190 16.52 2.62 14.18
CA VAL A 190 15.09 2.33 14.02
C VAL A 190 14.68 1.21 14.97
N ASN A 191 13.60 1.42 15.72
CA ASN A 191 13.02 0.38 16.56
C ASN A 191 12.11 -0.53 15.71
N THR A 192 12.62 -1.70 15.32
CA THR A 192 11.89 -2.65 14.47
C THR A 192 10.71 -3.31 15.17
N THR A 193 10.56 -3.15 16.49
CA THR A 193 9.40 -3.68 17.22
C THR A 193 8.20 -2.75 17.20
N GLU A 194 8.35 -1.51 16.71
CA GLU A 194 7.24 -0.58 16.56
C GLU A 194 6.28 -1.04 15.46
N VAL A 195 4.98 -1.00 15.77
CA VAL A 195 3.91 -1.46 14.88
C VAL A 195 2.94 -0.33 14.56
N ASP A 196 2.50 -0.26 13.29
CA ASP A 196 1.48 0.71 12.87
C ASP A 196 0.21 0.56 13.74
N ILE A 197 -0.31 1.68 14.24
CA ILE A 197 -1.48 1.73 15.12
C ILE A 197 -2.71 1.03 14.53
N LYS A 198 -2.88 1.08 13.20
CA LYS A 198 -3.97 0.40 12.47
C LYS A 198 -3.83 -1.12 12.56
N LYS A 199 -2.60 -1.64 12.61
CA LYS A 199 -2.33 -3.09 12.76
C LYS A 199 -2.44 -3.51 14.23
N SER A 200 -1.95 -2.68 15.16
CA SER A 200 -2.04 -2.93 16.61
C SER A 200 -3.49 -3.04 17.10
N SER A 201 -4.39 -2.16 16.62
CA SER A 201 -5.81 -2.20 17.01
C SER A 201 -6.53 -3.46 16.52
N ARG A 202 -6.10 -4.06 15.41
CA ARG A 202 -6.72 -5.28 14.85
C ARG A 202 -6.36 -6.51 15.69
N MET A 203 -5.15 -6.55 16.23
CA MET A 203 -4.70 -7.62 17.15
C MET A 203 -5.49 -7.65 18.46
N LYS A 204 -5.92 -6.49 18.99
CA LYS A 204 -6.62 -6.41 20.28
C LYS A 204 -8.14 -6.59 20.20
N ASN A 205 -8.73 -6.59 19.01
CA ASN A 205 -10.18 -6.74 18.80
C ASN A 205 -10.49 -7.46 17.47
N PRO A 206 -10.18 -8.76 17.33
CA PRO A 206 -10.40 -9.52 16.08
C PRO A 206 -11.86 -9.49 15.62
N HIS A 207 -12.81 -9.41 16.56
CA HIS A 207 -14.26 -9.34 16.28
C HIS A 207 -14.76 -7.99 15.75
N LYS A 208 -14.04 -6.87 15.93
CA LYS A 208 -14.47 -5.57 15.37
C LYS A 208 -14.16 -5.43 13.88
N THR A 209 -13.19 -6.20 13.37
CA THR A 209 -12.80 -6.19 11.95
C THR A 209 -13.69 -7.02 11.04
N ARG A 210 -14.62 -7.80 11.61
CA ARG A 210 -15.67 -8.49 10.84
C ARG A 210 -16.92 -7.64 10.64
N LYS A 211 -16.86 -6.34 10.93
CA LYS A 211 -17.89 -5.38 10.51
C LYS A 211 -17.63 -4.96 9.07
N SER A 212 -18.03 -5.81 8.13
CA SER A 212 -18.54 -5.32 6.86
C SER A 212 -19.70 -4.36 7.14
N VAL A 213 -19.88 -3.37 6.27
CA VAL A 213 -20.80 -2.23 6.43
C VAL A 213 -22.30 -2.62 6.39
N TYR A 214 -22.63 -3.90 6.28
CA TYR A 214 -24.01 -4.39 6.25
C TYR A 214 -24.18 -5.61 7.16
N GLY A 215 -25.01 -5.47 8.21
CA GLY A 215 -25.47 -6.57 9.05
C GLY A 215 -25.56 -6.22 10.56
N PRO A 216 -26.74 -6.27 11.19
CA PRO A 216 -26.87 -6.17 12.64
C PRO A 216 -26.83 -7.56 13.29
N GLN A 217 -26.12 -7.74 14.40
CA GLN A 217 -26.74 -8.17 15.67
C GLN A 217 -25.76 -8.48 16.80
N ASN A 218 -26.39 -8.46 17.98
CA ASN A 218 -25.90 -8.56 19.35
C ASN A 218 -25.22 -9.88 19.65
N ASP A 219 -24.21 -9.87 20.52
CA ASP A 219 -24.04 -10.99 21.45
C ASP A 219 -23.40 -10.57 22.77
N VAL A 220 -24.00 -11.13 23.83
CA VAL A 220 -23.71 -10.93 25.25
C VAL A 220 -22.48 -11.76 25.64
N ARG A 221 -21.60 -11.14 26.44
CA ARG A 221 -20.36 -11.74 26.95
C ARG A 221 -20.61 -12.68 28.13
N THR A 222 -19.86 -13.79 28.19
CA THR A 222 -19.49 -14.47 29.44
C THR A 222 -18.02 -14.91 29.40
N HIS A 223 -17.36 -14.80 30.54
CA HIS A 223 -15.91 -14.86 30.75
C HIS A 223 -15.38 -16.27 31.02
N SER A 224 -14.26 -16.67 30.39
CA SER A 224 -13.04 -17.31 30.97
C SER A 224 -12.24 -18.12 29.93
N PRO A 225 -10.89 -18.21 30.03
CA PRO A 225 -10.04 -18.77 28.99
C PRO A 225 -9.59 -20.19 29.33
N THR A 226 -10.31 -21.19 28.84
CA THR A 226 -9.81 -22.57 28.86
C THR A 226 -10.29 -23.29 27.62
N HIS A 227 -9.36 -23.71 26.76
CA HIS A 227 -9.58 -24.49 25.55
C HIS A 227 -10.68 -23.97 24.62
N THR A 228 -10.34 -23.11 23.66
CA THR A 228 -11.10 -23.03 22.42
C THR A 228 -10.72 -24.24 21.55
N PRO A 229 -11.59 -25.25 21.36
CA PRO A 229 -11.40 -26.22 20.30
C PRO A 229 -11.33 -25.49 18.95
N ALA A 230 -10.68 -26.10 17.95
CA ALA A 230 -10.69 -25.62 16.58
C ALA A 230 -12.14 -25.22 16.21
N PRO A 231 -12.38 -24.05 15.59
CA PRO A 231 -13.72 -23.64 15.25
C PRO A 231 -14.31 -24.72 14.34
N GLU A 232 -15.20 -25.53 14.90
CA GLU A 232 -16.07 -26.40 14.12
C GLU A 232 -16.68 -25.49 13.07
N ALA A 233 -16.54 -25.87 11.80
CA ALA A 233 -17.19 -25.16 10.71
C ALA A 233 -18.68 -25.20 11.02
N LYS A 234 -19.20 -24.12 11.61
CA LYS A 234 -20.61 -24.02 11.92
C LYS A 234 -21.34 -24.22 10.60
N PRO A 235 -22.30 -25.17 10.52
CA PRO A 235 -23.08 -25.33 9.32
C PRO A 235 -23.72 -23.97 9.01
N ALA A 236 -23.59 -23.52 7.77
CA ALA A 236 -24.12 -22.23 7.34
C ALA A 236 -25.63 -22.19 7.62
N THR A 237 -26.12 -21.06 8.11
CA THR A 237 -27.56 -20.89 8.33
C THR A 237 -28.29 -20.80 6.99
N GLU A 238 -29.60 -21.05 6.99
CA GLU A 238 -30.42 -20.90 5.78
C GLU A 238 -30.34 -19.48 5.20
N GLU A 239 -30.29 -18.45 6.07
CA GLU A 239 -30.10 -17.05 5.67
C GLU A 239 -28.74 -16.81 5.01
N GLU A 240 -27.64 -17.34 5.58
CA GLU A 240 -26.30 -17.25 4.99
C GLU A 240 -26.21 -17.96 3.64
N LEU A 241 -26.94 -19.07 3.46
CA LEU A 241 -27.03 -19.77 2.18
C LEU A 241 -27.82 -18.97 1.15
N GLN A 242 -28.93 -18.34 1.56
CA GLN A 242 -29.75 -17.50 0.68
C GLN A 242 -28.95 -16.28 0.19
N ASP A 243 -28.22 -15.61 1.09
CA ASP A 243 -27.34 -14.49 0.74
C ASP A 243 -26.23 -14.92 -0.23
N GLN A 244 -25.64 -16.10 -0.02
CA GLN A 244 -24.64 -16.66 -0.94
C GLN A 244 -25.25 -16.93 -2.32
N ILE A 245 -26.45 -17.49 -2.40
CA ILE A 245 -27.15 -17.72 -3.68
C ILE A 245 -27.38 -16.39 -4.39
N THR A 246 -27.90 -15.37 -3.70
CA THR A 246 -28.12 -14.04 -4.28
C THR A 246 -26.81 -13.41 -4.75
N TYR A 247 -25.75 -13.50 -3.95
CA TYR A 247 -24.43 -13.00 -4.30
C TYR A 247 -23.87 -13.69 -5.56
N TRP A 248 -23.88 -15.02 -5.60
CA TRP A 248 -23.36 -15.78 -6.73
C TRP A 248 -24.21 -15.60 -8.00
N GLY A 249 -25.54 -15.51 -7.86
CA GLY A 249 -26.44 -15.14 -8.95
C GLY A 249 -26.02 -13.81 -9.57
N GLY A 250 -25.82 -12.78 -8.73
CA GLY A 250 -25.32 -11.48 -9.18
C GLY A 250 -23.94 -11.55 -9.85
N GLN A 251 -23.04 -12.43 -9.41
CA GLN A 251 -21.73 -12.62 -10.06
C GLN A 251 -21.84 -13.29 -11.43
N LEU A 252 -22.82 -14.18 -11.64
CA LEU A 252 -23.03 -14.86 -12.91
C LEU A 252 -23.60 -13.91 -13.98
N ASP A 253 -24.46 -12.97 -13.58
CA ASP A 253 -25.07 -11.98 -14.49
C ASP A 253 -24.07 -10.92 -14.99
N ARG A 254 -22.89 -10.81 -14.36
CA ARG A 254 -21.83 -9.89 -14.81
C ARG A 254 -21.23 -10.36 -16.13
N HIS A 255 -21.41 -9.52 -17.15
CA HIS A 255 -20.83 -9.74 -18.47
C HIS A 255 -19.30 -9.62 -18.39
N ARG A 256 -18.60 -10.68 -18.82
CA ARG A 256 -17.13 -10.75 -18.80
C ARG A 256 -16.58 -10.75 -20.22
N LEU A 257 -15.36 -10.24 -20.37
CA LEU A 257 -14.60 -10.30 -21.62
C LEU A 257 -13.57 -11.43 -21.58
N LYS A 258 -13.22 -11.97 -22.75
CA LYS A 258 -12.11 -12.92 -22.89
C LYS A 258 -10.80 -12.24 -22.48
N MET A 259 -9.90 -12.98 -21.82
CA MET A 259 -8.61 -12.44 -21.38
C MET A 259 -7.77 -11.88 -22.54
N SER A 260 -7.81 -12.51 -23.72
CA SER A 260 -7.13 -11.96 -24.91
C SER A 260 -7.62 -10.56 -25.27
N LYS A 261 -8.94 -10.31 -25.23
CA LYS A 261 -9.51 -8.98 -25.51
C LYS A 261 -9.19 -7.95 -24.44
N VAL A 262 -9.09 -8.37 -23.18
CA VAL A 262 -8.66 -7.48 -22.09
C VAL A 262 -7.18 -7.13 -22.26
N ALA A 263 -6.31 -8.11 -22.52
CA ALA A 263 -4.88 -7.87 -22.71
C ALA A 263 -4.59 -6.99 -23.94
N GLU A 264 -5.20 -7.31 -25.09
CA GLU A 264 -5.09 -6.51 -26.32
C GLU A 264 -5.48 -5.05 -26.08
N SER A 265 -6.59 -4.81 -25.38
CA SER A 265 -7.07 -3.44 -25.13
C SER A 265 -6.20 -2.66 -24.14
N LEU A 266 -5.68 -3.30 -23.08
CA LEU A 266 -4.76 -2.66 -22.13
C LEU A 266 -3.40 -2.34 -22.76
N LEU A 267 -2.87 -3.24 -23.58
CA LEU A 267 -1.63 -3.01 -24.33
C LEU A 267 -1.80 -1.84 -25.32
N ALA A 268 -2.86 -1.87 -26.14
CA ALA A 268 -3.12 -0.81 -27.11
C ALA A 268 -3.35 0.55 -26.44
N TYR A 269 -4.07 0.58 -25.30
CA TYR A 269 -4.22 1.81 -24.51
C TYR A 269 -2.88 2.31 -24.00
N THR A 270 -2.03 1.43 -23.45
CA THR A 270 -0.71 1.84 -22.94
C THR A 270 0.19 2.37 -24.06
N GLU A 271 0.24 1.67 -25.19
CA GLU A 271 1.03 2.07 -26.36
C GLU A 271 0.56 3.41 -26.93
N GLN A 272 -0.75 3.69 -26.92
CA GLN A 272 -1.31 4.97 -27.35
C GLN A 272 -0.82 6.16 -26.51
N TYR A 273 -0.55 5.95 -25.21
CA TYR A 273 -0.13 7.02 -24.28
C TYR A 273 1.37 7.01 -23.96
N VAL A 274 2.16 6.08 -24.50
CA VAL A 274 3.59 5.96 -24.18
C VAL A 274 4.38 7.24 -24.51
N GLU A 275 4.03 7.94 -25.61
CA GLU A 275 4.64 9.23 -26.00
C GLU A 275 4.30 10.37 -25.02
N TYR A 276 3.31 10.18 -24.14
CA TYR A 276 2.83 11.17 -23.17
C TYR A 276 3.21 10.83 -21.73
N ASP A 277 3.88 9.69 -21.49
CA ASP A 277 4.33 9.27 -20.17
C ASP A 277 5.74 9.84 -19.89
N PRO A 278 5.89 10.80 -18.95
CA PRO A 278 7.18 11.42 -18.66
C PRO A 278 8.24 10.49 -18.06
N PHE A 279 7.85 9.29 -17.59
CA PHE A 279 8.78 8.29 -17.07
C PHE A 279 9.37 7.42 -18.18
N ILE A 280 8.70 7.31 -19.33
CA ILE A 280 9.13 6.47 -20.46
C ILE A 280 9.69 7.33 -21.58
N THR A 281 8.97 8.38 -21.96
CA THR A 281 9.34 9.28 -23.05
C THR A 281 9.81 10.63 -22.47
N PRO A 282 11.00 11.13 -22.85
CA PRO A 282 11.46 12.44 -22.42
C PRO A 282 10.45 13.54 -22.77
N THR A 283 10.16 14.39 -21.80
CA THR A 283 9.28 15.56 -21.97
C THR A 283 10.02 16.69 -22.68
N ASP A 284 9.35 17.37 -23.61
CA ASP A 284 9.86 18.51 -24.38
C ASP A 284 9.30 19.83 -23.80
N PRO A 285 10.13 20.82 -23.39
CA PRO A 285 11.59 20.85 -23.52
C PRO A 285 12.37 19.99 -22.50
N SER A 286 11.88 19.83 -21.29
CA SER A 286 12.53 19.01 -20.26
C SER A 286 11.57 18.65 -19.12
N ASN A 287 11.88 17.60 -18.36
CA ASN A 287 11.11 17.25 -17.16
C ASN A 287 11.42 18.24 -16.03
N PRO A 288 10.44 19.03 -15.53
CA PRO A 288 10.70 20.07 -14.53
C PRO A 288 11.34 19.54 -13.23
N TRP A 289 11.09 18.28 -12.88
CA TRP A 289 11.66 17.65 -11.68
C TRP A 289 13.15 17.28 -11.82
N ILE A 290 13.70 17.32 -13.04
CA ILE A 290 15.08 16.97 -13.35
C ILE A 290 15.88 18.23 -13.73
N SER A 291 15.26 19.15 -14.45
CA SER A 291 15.91 20.35 -15.00
C SER A 291 15.67 21.62 -14.20
N ASP A 292 14.73 21.60 -13.23
CA ASP A 292 14.21 22.79 -12.53
C ASP A 292 13.64 23.86 -13.48
N ASP A 293 13.26 23.46 -14.71
CA ASP A 293 12.61 24.31 -15.71
C ASP A 293 11.10 24.03 -15.76
N THR A 294 10.28 25.01 -15.34
CA THR A 294 8.82 24.90 -15.27
C THR A 294 8.10 25.15 -16.59
N THR A 295 8.82 25.38 -17.69
CA THR A 295 8.25 25.72 -19.00
C THR A 295 7.18 24.74 -19.47
N VAL A 296 7.34 23.42 -19.23
CA VAL A 296 6.33 22.41 -19.60
C VAL A 296 4.99 22.66 -18.92
N TRP A 297 4.98 22.98 -17.63
CA TRP A 297 3.74 23.24 -16.89
C TRP A 297 3.02 24.48 -17.40
N GLU A 298 3.76 25.52 -17.76
CA GLU A 298 3.20 26.73 -18.37
C GLU A 298 2.59 26.44 -19.75
N LEU A 299 3.27 25.65 -20.57
CA LEU A 299 2.78 25.22 -21.88
C LEU A 299 1.53 24.34 -21.77
N GLU A 300 1.45 23.45 -20.77
CA GLU A 300 0.28 22.62 -20.51
C GLU A 300 -0.92 23.43 -19.98
N ALA A 301 -0.68 24.45 -19.16
CA ALA A 301 -1.72 25.36 -18.66
C ALA A 301 -2.17 26.42 -19.69
N SER A 302 -1.39 26.61 -20.77
CA SER A 302 -1.66 27.59 -21.81
C SER A 302 -3.04 27.41 -22.45
N LYS A 303 -3.64 28.55 -22.85
CA LYS A 303 -4.85 28.58 -23.68
C LYS A 303 -4.56 28.25 -25.14
N GLU A 304 -3.28 28.28 -25.55
CA GLU A 304 -2.82 27.88 -26.87
C GLU A 304 -2.21 26.46 -26.79
N PRO A 305 -2.99 25.41 -27.11
CA PRO A 305 -2.56 24.04 -26.88
C PRO A 305 -1.46 23.64 -27.88
N GLY A 306 -0.41 22.99 -27.38
CA GLY A 306 0.62 22.39 -28.22
C GLY A 306 0.08 21.23 -29.08
N GLN A 307 0.82 20.87 -30.14
CA GLN A 307 0.40 19.81 -31.07
C GLN A 307 0.16 18.46 -30.39
N GLN A 308 1.01 18.06 -29.43
CA GLN A 308 0.82 16.82 -28.66
C GLN A 308 -0.50 16.85 -27.87
N ARG A 309 -0.78 17.95 -27.16
CA ARG A 309 -2.04 18.13 -26.42
C ARG A 309 -3.27 18.03 -27.34
N VAL A 310 -3.22 18.64 -28.52
CA VAL A 310 -4.29 18.53 -29.54
C VAL A 310 -4.40 17.11 -30.10
N LYS A 311 -3.28 16.44 -30.43
CA LYS A 311 -3.24 15.06 -30.95
C LYS A 311 -3.91 14.09 -29.97
N ARG A 312 -3.71 14.29 -28.66
CA ARG A 312 -4.33 13.48 -27.59
C ARG A 312 -5.85 13.52 -27.60
N TRP A 313 -6.46 14.64 -28.02
CA TRP A 313 -7.92 14.75 -28.12
C TRP A 313 -8.52 13.72 -29.07
N ALA A 314 -7.80 13.29 -30.10
CA ALA A 314 -8.27 12.26 -31.04
C ALA A 314 -8.31 10.83 -30.44
N PHE A 315 -7.74 10.60 -29.25
CA PHE A 315 -7.74 9.28 -28.62
C PHE A 315 -9.14 8.89 -28.12
N GLY A 316 -10.01 9.86 -27.90
CA GLY A 316 -11.41 9.64 -27.59
C GLY A 316 -12.08 10.89 -27.04
N ILE A 317 -13.42 10.92 -27.09
CA ILE A 317 -14.22 12.04 -26.57
C ILE A 317 -13.88 12.39 -25.11
N ASN A 318 -13.47 11.41 -24.29
CA ASN A 318 -13.07 11.66 -22.92
C ASN A 318 -11.84 12.57 -22.80
N GLU A 319 -10.88 12.49 -23.73
CA GLU A 319 -9.70 13.36 -23.71
C GLU A 319 -10.07 14.80 -24.04
N VAL A 320 -10.95 15.01 -25.04
CA VAL A 320 -11.54 16.32 -25.34
C VAL A 320 -12.31 16.87 -24.13
N LEU A 321 -13.15 16.05 -23.51
CA LEU A 321 -14.02 16.49 -22.42
C LEU A 321 -13.27 16.72 -21.11
N LYS A 322 -12.07 16.16 -20.90
CA LYS A 322 -11.20 16.45 -19.74
C LYS A 322 -10.45 17.76 -19.93
N ASP A 323 -10.00 18.05 -21.14
CA ASP A 323 -9.24 19.24 -21.49
C ASP A 323 -10.14 20.50 -21.56
N GLN A 324 -9.79 21.58 -20.85
CA GLN A 324 -10.57 22.82 -20.89
C GLN A 324 -10.62 23.44 -22.29
N VAL A 325 -9.48 23.53 -22.98
CA VAL A 325 -9.42 24.09 -24.33
C VAL A 325 -10.06 23.12 -25.32
N GLY A 326 -9.89 21.81 -25.12
CA GLY A 326 -10.58 20.79 -25.91
C GLY A 326 -12.10 20.94 -25.84
N ARG A 327 -12.66 21.11 -24.64
CA ARG A 327 -14.09 21.40 -24.43
C ARG A 327 -14.54 22.66 -25.17
N GLU A 328 -13.78 23.75 -25.08
CA GLU A 328 -14.11 25.02 -25.74
C GLU A 328 -14.12 24.88 -27.27
N GLN A 329 -13.13 24.21 -27.86
CA GLN A 329 -13.07 23.99 -29.30
C GLN A 329 -14.19 23.04 -29.78
N PHE A 330 -14.49 22.00 -29.00
CA PHE A 330 -15.58 21.10 -29.31
C PHE A 330 -16.95 21.80 -29.21
N LEU A 331 -17.16 22.62 -28.18
CA LEU A 331 -18.38 23.42 -28.04
C LEU A 331 -18.55 24.39 -29.22
N LYS A 332 -17.49 25.11 -29.60
CA LYS A 332 -17.51 26.03 -30.74
C LYS A 332 -17.86 25.32 -32.05
N PHE A 333 -17.35 24.10 -32.25
CA PHE A 333 -17.72 23.26 -33.39
C PHE A 333 -19.22 22.91 -33.37
N LEU A 334 -19.74 22.46 -32.23
CA LEU A 334 -21.17 22.13 -32.10
C LEU A 334 -22.09 23.35 -32.29
N GLU A 335 -21.67 24.53 -31.83
CA GLU A 335 -22.40 25.78 -32.06
C GLU A 335 -22.48 26.12 -33.55
N SER A 336 -21.41 25.88 -34.32
CA SER A 336 -21.42 26.08 -35.77
C SER A 336 -22.35 25.11 -36.52
N GLU A 337 -22.67 23.97 -35.90
CA GLU A 337 -23.60 22.96 -36.42
C GLU A 337 -24.97 23.00 -35.72
N PHE A 338 -25.25 24.03 -34.90
CA PHE A 338 -26.51 24.16 -34.15
C PHE A 338 -26.87 22.91 -33.31
N SER A 339 -25.88 22.27 -32.67
CA SER A 339 -26.04 21.05 -31.85
C SER A 339 -25.35 21.11 -30.48
N SER A 340 -25.10 22.32 -30.00
CA SER A 340 -24.36 22.61 -28.75
C SER A 340 -25.10 22.24 -27.46
N GLU A 341 -26.43 22.12 -27.52
CA GLU A 341 -27.31 21.79 -26.39
C GLU A 341 -26.92 20.47 -25.71
N ASN A 342 -26.47 19.48 -26.50
CA ASN A 342 -26.04 18.17 -26.00
C ASN A 342 -24.83 18.28 -25.04
N LEU A 343 -23.82 19.06 -25.45
CA LEU A 343 -22.62 19.26 -24.63
C LEU A 343 -22.93 20.16 -23.43
N ARG A 344 -23.74 21.20 -23.61
CA ARG A 344 -24.15 22.10 -22.51
C ARG A 344 -24.92 21.33 -21.43
N PHE A 345 -25.88 20.50 -21.83
CA PHE A 345 -26.60 19.60 -20.92
C PHE A 345 -25.63 18.67 -20.18
N TRP A 346 -24.74 17.99 -20.93
CA TRP A 346 -23.80 17.05 -20.33
C TRP A 346 -22.91 17.72 -19.27
N LEU A 347 -22.40 18.93 -19.56
CA LEU A 347 -21.59 19.73 -18.65
C LEU A 347 -22.40 20.21 -17.43
N ALA A 348 -23.65 20.63 -17.62
CA ALA A 348 -24.53 21.04 -16.53
C ALA A 348 -24.79 19.87 -15.56
N VAL A 349 -25.00 18.66 -16.07
CA VAL A 349 -25.15 17.46 -15.23
C VAL A 349 -23.84 17.10 -14.50
N GLN A 350 -22.67 17.25 -15.14
CA GLN A 350 -21.38 17.07 -14.46
C GLN A 350 -21.20 18.08 -13.31
N GLU A 351 -21.70 19.30 -13.48
CA GLU A 351 -21.68 20.33 -12.44
C GLU A 351 -22.53 19.95 -11.23
N VAL A 352 -23.75 19.44 -11.44
CA VAL A 352 -24.63 18.95 -10.35
C VAL A 352 -23.92 17.93 -9.47
N LYS A 353 -23.20 16.99 -10.09
CA LYS A 353 -22.46 15.94 -9.37
C LYS A 353 -21.39 16.51 -8.44
N LYS A 354 -20.86 17.71 -8.71
CA LYS A 354 -19.80 18.38 -7.96
C LYS A 354 -20.29 19.47 -6.99
N ARG A 355 -21.55 19.91 -7.10
CA ARG A 355 -22.11 20.98 -6.25
C ARG A 355 -22.32 20.55 -4.79
N PRO A 356 -22.36 21.47 -3.81
CA PRO A 356 -22.82 21.18 -2.45
C PRO A 356 -24.24 20.58 -2.46
N ILE A 357 -24.53 19.62 -1.57
CA ILE A 357 -25.80 18.86 -1.60
C ILE A 357 -27.04 19.78 -1.49
N ARG A 358 -26.92 20.88 -0.75
CA ARG A 358 -27.99 21.89 -0.56
C ARG A 358 -28.39 22.61 -1.86
N GLU A 359 -27.50 22.68 -2.85
CA GLU A 359 -27.73 23.38 -4.13
C GLU A 359 -28.22 22.44 -5.23
N VAL A 360 -28.13 21.12 -5.01
CA VAL A 360 -28.51 20.09 -5.98
C VAL A 360 -30.00 20.20 -6.35
N PRO A 361 -30.96 20.36 -5.42
CA PRO A 361 -32.38 20.41 -5.79
C PRO A 361 -32.71 21.56 -6.73
N THR A 362 -32.23 22.77 -6.44
CA THR A 362 -32.44 23.95 -7.29
C THR A 362 -31.79 23.76 -8.65
N ARG A 363 -30.53 23.30 -8.70
CA ARG A 363 -29.82 23.11 -9.97
C ARG A 363 -30.46 22.03 -10.85
N VAL A 364 -31.00 20.97 -10.25
CA VAL A 364 -31.74 19.93 -10.98
C VAL A 364 -32.98 20.52 -11.66
N GLN A 365 -33.74 21.38 -10.97
CA GLN A 365 -34.90 22.03 -11.57
C GLN A 365 -34.52 22.98 -12.71
N GLU A 366 -33.44 23.76 -12.56
CA GLU A 366 -32.93 24.63 -13.63
C GLU A 366 -32.60 23.84 -14.90
N ILE A 367 -31.83 22.76 -14.76
CA ILE A 367 -31.44 21.90 -15.90
C ILE A 367 -32.67 21.26 -16.54
N TRP A 368 -33.63 20.81 -15.73
CA TRP A 368 -34.88 20.29 -16.26
C TRP A 368 -35.60 21.32 -17.13
N GLN A 369 -35.77 22.55 -16.64
CA GLN A 369 -36.44 23.62 -17.39
C GLN A 369 -35.68 24.04 -18.65
N GLU A 370 -34.34 24.04 -18.62
CA GLU A 370 -33.52 24.47 -19.74
C GLU A 370 -33.45 23.46 -20.88
N PHE A 371 -33.43 22.15 -20.57
CA PHE A 371 -33.11 21.10 -21.55
C PHE A 371 -34.21 20.06 -21.80
N LEU A 372 -35.12 19.80 -20.84
CA LEU A 372 -36.03 18.65 -20.92
C LEU A 372 -37.52 19.00 -20.75
N ALA A 373 -37.85 20.13 -20.13
CA ALA A 373 -39.24 20.55 -19.97
C ALA A 373 -39.93 20.78 -21.32
N SER A 374 -41.26 20.70 -21.31
CA SER A 374 -42.05 21.04 -22.50
C SER A 374 -41.82 22.51 -22.88
N GLY A 375 -41.35 22.75 -24.12
CA GLY A 375 -40.99 24.09 -24.58
C GLY A 375 -39.63 24.60 -24.05
N ALA A 376 -38.76 23.69 -23.59
CA ALA A 376 -37.42 24.03 -23.13
C ALA A 376 -36.62 24.84 -24.19
N PRO A 377 -35.92 25.92 -23.79
CA PRO A 377 -35.20 26.79 -24.71
C PRO A 377 -34.00 26.11 -25.40
N SER A 378 -33.43 25.07 -24.79
CA SER A 378 -32.33 24.27 -25.34
C SER A 378 -32.69 22.78 -25.30
N ALA A 379 -33.88 22.43 -25.81
CA ALA A 379 -34.41 21.07 -25.76
C ALA A 379 -33.44 20.04 -26.40
N ILE A 380 -33.07 19.01 -25.62
CA ILE A 380 -32.22 17.90 -26.09
C ILE A 380 -33.08 16.72 -26.57
N ASN A 381 -32.54 15.95 -27.51
CA ASN A 381 -33.19 14.72 -27.99
C ASN A 381 -32.75 13.52 -27.13
N VAL A 382 -33.68 12.96 -26.36
CA VAL A 382 -33.47 11.80 -25.48
C VAL A 382 -34.54 10.75 -25.76
N ASP A 383 -34.18 9.48 -25.72
CA ASP A 383 -35.15 8.38 -25.89
C ASP A 383 -36.25 8.38 -24.81
N SER A 384 -37.44 7.86 -25.14
CA SER A 384 -38.60 7.90 -24.25
C SER A 384 -38.34 7.26 -22.89
N LYS A 385 -37.61 6.14 -22.85
CA LYS A 385 -37.31 5.43 -21.60
C LYS A 385 -36.44 6.29 -20.67
N SER A 386 -35.40 6.92 -21.22
CA SER A 386 -34.51 7.80 -20.47
C SER A 386 -35.24 9.08 -20.02
N TYR A 387 -36.14 9.62 -20.85
CA TYR A 387 -36.98 10.78 -20.51
C TYR A 387 -37.95 10.47 -19.37
N ASP A 388 -38.68 9.36 -19.43
CA ASP A 388 -39.65 8.95 -18.41
C ASP A 388 -38.98 8.73 -17.05
N LYS A 389 -37.83 8.05 -17.05
CA LYS A 389 -37.06 7.81 -15.82
C LYS A 389 -36.52 9.10 -15.22
N THR A 390 -36.00 10.00 -16.05
CA THR A 390 -35.55 11.33 -15.60
C THR A 390 -36.72 12.13 -15.03
N THR A 391 -37.90 12.09 -15.64
CA THR A 391 -39.12 12.75 -15.15
C THR A 391 -39.52 12.27 -13.76
N GLN A 392 -39.38 10.97 -13.47
CA GLN A 392 -39.61 10.44 -12.12
C GLN A 392 -38.52 10.89 -11.14
N ASN A 393 -37.26 10.80 -11.54
CA ASN A 393 -36.12 11.16 -10.69
C ASN A 393 -36.13 12.64 -10.28
N VAL A 394 -36.57 13.55 -11.16
CA VAL A 394 -36.62 15.00 -10.88
C VAL A 394 -37.68 15.34 -9.81
N LYS A 395 -38.62 14.45 -9.51
CA LYS A 395 -39.58 14.63 -8.40
C LYS A 395 -38.91 14.54 -7.02
N ASP A 396 -37.82 13.78 -6.92
CA ASP A 396 -36.97 13.71 -5.73
C ASP A 396 -35.50 13.99 -6.13
N PRO A 397 -35.12 15.28 -6.25
CA PRO A 397 -33.85 15.69 -6.83
C PRO A 397 -32.61 15.11 -6.12
N GLY A 398 -31.88 14.26 -6.83
CA GLY A 398 -30.58 13.73 -6.40
C GLY A 398 -29.44 14.06 -7.36
N ARG A 399 -28.19 13.82 -6.93
CA ARG A 399 -26.98 14.01 -7.76
C ARG A 399 -26.98 13.18 -9.06
N TYR A 400 -27.77 12.11 -9.08
CA TYR A 400 -27.87 11.15 -10.17
C TYR A 400 -29.20 11.22 -10.92
N ALA A 401 -29.99 12.30 -10.73
CA ALA A 401 -31.32 12.42 -11.33
C ALA A 401 -31.32 12.31 -12.87
N PHE A 402 -30.22 12.76 -13.50
CA PHE A 402 -30.04 12.76 -14.96
C PHE A 402 -29.10 11.66 -15.48
N GLU A 403 -28.79 10.62 -14.70
CA GLU A 403 -27.78 9.61 -15.10
C GLU A 403 -28.12 8.93 -16.44
N ASP A 404 -29.35 8.43 -16.60
CA ASP A 404 -29.80 7.77 -17.83
C ASP A 404 -29.77 8.72 -19.05
N ALA A 405 -30.28 9.95 -18.88
CA ALA A 405 -30.26 10.97 -19.94
C ALA A 405 -28.83 11.40 -20.29
N GLN A 406 -27.96 11.60 -19.30
CA GLN A 406 -26.56 11.96 -19.52
C GLN A 406 -25.81 10.86 -20.29
N ASP A 407 -26.03 9.59 -19.96
CA ASP A 407 -25.44 8.46 -20.65
C ASP A 407 -25.91 8.35 -22.11
N HIS A 408 -27.19 8.60 -22.35
CA HIS A 408 -27.74 8.67 -23.70
C HIS A 408 -27.04 9.76 -24.53
N ILE A 409 -27.01 10.99 -24.02
CA ILE A 409 -26.40 12.14 -24.70
C ILE A 409 -24.89 11.96 -24.90
N PHE A 410 -24.19 11.38 -23.92
CA PHE A 410 -22.77 11.08 -24.06
C PHE A 410 -22.51 10.08 -25.19
N LYS A 411 -23.28 8.99 -25.26
CA LYS A 411 -23.16 7.99 -26.34
C LYS A 411 -23.45 8.60 -27.71
N LEU A 412 -24.48 9.44 -27.80
CA LEU A 412 -24.83 10.17 -29.02
C LEU A 412 -23.68 11.04 -29.51
N MET A 413 -23.14 11.91 -28.63
CA MET A 413 -21.97 12.75 -28.95
C MET A 413 -20.76 11.92 -29.32
N LYS A 414 -20.51 10.80 -28.61
CA LYS A 414 -19.36 9.92 -28.84
C LYS A 414 -19.41 9.27 -30.23
N SER A 415 -20.57 8.77 -30.65
CA SER A 415 -20.71 8.10 -31.94
C SER A 415 -20.75 9.06 -33.12
N ASP A 416 -21.35 10.24 -32.96
CA ASP A 416 -21.62 11.16 -34.07
C ASP A 416 -20.77 12.45 -33.98
N SER A 417 -21.13 13.38 -33.09
CA SER A 417 -20.58 14.74 -33.08
C SER A 417 -19.06 14.77 -32.87
N TYR A 418 -18.52 13.92 -31.99
CA TYR A 418 -17.08 13.78 -31.78
C TYR A 418 -16.35 13.25 -33.02
N SER A 419 -16.92 12.22 -33.67
CA SER A 419 -16.38 11.65 -34.91
C SER A 419 -16.34 12.68 -36.04
N ARG A 420 -17.31 13.60 -36.10
CA ARG A 420 -17.32 14.73 -37.04
C ARG A 420 -16.32 15.81 -36.63
N PHE A 421 -16.22 16.14 -35.35
CA PHE A 421 -15.25 17.11 -34.84
C PHE A 421 -13.79 16.75 -35.18
N ILE A 422 -13.35 15.52 -34.93
CA ILE A 422 -11.96 15.10 -35.23
C ILE A 422 -11.65 15.09 -36.75
N ARG A 423 -12.67 14.95 -37.60
CA ARG A 423 -12.55 15.03 -39.06
C ARG A 423 -12.74 16.45 -39.62
N SER A 424 -13.18 17.40 -38.80
CA SER A 424 -13.48 18.77 -39.21
C SER A 424 -12.21 19.55 -39.58
N SER A 425 -12.34 20.54 -40.47
CA SER A 425 -11.25 21.46 -40.77
C SER A 425 -10.76 22.20 -39.53
N ALA A 426 -11.66 22.57 -38.62
CA ALA A 426 -11.33 23.25 -37.37
C ALA A 426 -10.31 22.47 -36.52
N TYR A 427 -10.52 21.16 -36.33
CA TYR A 427 -9.55 20.31 -35.62
C TYR A 427 -8.24 20.15 -36.40
N GLN A 428 -8.32 19.94 -37.72
CA GLN A 428 -7.14 19.76 -38.57
C GLN A 428 -6.25 21.02 -38.60
N GLU A 429 -6.84 22.21 -38.59
CA GLU A 429 -6.13 23.49 -38.49
C GLU A 429 -5.40 23.62 -37.15
N LEU A 430 -6.03 23.27 -36.03
CA LEU A 430 -5.39 23.26 -34.70
C LEU A 430 -4.21 22.29 -34.64
N LEU A 431 -4.35 21.11 -35.26
CA LEU A 431 -3.28 20.11 -35.32
C LEU A 431 -2.10 20.57 -36.20
N GLN A 432 -2.35 21.43 -37.19
CA GLN A 432 -1.34 21.95 -38.13
C GLN A 432 -0.71 23.28 -37.71
N ALA A 433 -1.32 24.03 -36.79
CA ALA A 433 -0.95 25.42 -36.47
C ALA A 433 0.53 25.63 -36.05
N LYS A 434 1.26 24.59 -35.61
CA LYS A 434 2.71 24.67 -35.32
C LYS A 434 3.65 24.33 -36.48
N LYS A 435 3.20 23.78 -37.62
CA LYS A 435 4.10 23.56 -38.78
C LYS A 435 4.57 24.88 -39.41
N LYS A 436 3.78 25.95 -39.33
CA LYS A 436 4.09 27.23 -39.97
C LYS A 436 5.14 28.09 -39.26
N VAL A 437 5.42 27.86 -37.98
CA VAL A 437 6.36 28.72 -37.21
C VAL A 437 7.83 28.30 -37.39
N ARG A 438 8.10 27.06 -37.82
CA ARG A 438 9.48 26.59 -38.12
C ARG A 438 9.92 26.81 -39.58
N SER A 439 9.01 27.16 -40.50
CA SER A 439 9.33 27.31 -41.94
C SER A 439 9.64 28.75 -42.38
N SER A 440 9.77 29.70 -41.46
CA SER A 440 10.16 31.07 -41.78
C SER A 440 11.40 31.48 -40.98
N LYS A 441 12.57 31.06 -41.46
CA LYS A 441 13.79 31.88 -41.41
C LYS A 441 14.46 31.84 -42.79
N PRO A 442 14.81 33.01 -43.37
CA PRO A 442 15.51 33.11 -44.65
C PRO A 442 16.96 32.63 -44.57
#